data_AF-A0A9P3AX49-F1
#
_entry.id   AF-A0A9P3AX49-F1
#
_cell.length_a   1.000
_cell.length_b   1.000
_cell.length_c   1.000
_cell.angle_alpha   90.00
_cell.angle_beta   90.00
_cell.angle_gamma   90.00
#
_symmetry.space_group_name_H-M   'P 1'
#
loop_
_entity.id
_entity.type
_entity.pdbx_description
1 polymer ?
#
loop_
_entity_poly.entity_id
_entity_poly.type
_entity_poly.pdbx_seq_one_letter_code
_entity_poly.pdbx_strand_id
1 'polypeptide(L)'
;MTARDAESALLARCSVVAREAAQSAQDQREANVFRLASMVVRSRFPSESMCLMRASERYFASHPNERLAPADIVRKGWVLSLPRLRDMLSHRLYGH
;
A
#
# COMPACT_ATOMS: atom_id res chain seq x y z
N MET A 1 15.23 -14.46 2.19
CA MET A 1 14.22 -13.38 2.36
C MET A 1 12.94 -14.01 2.88
N THR A 2 12.53 -13.67 4.09
CA THR A 2 11.34 -14.23 4.75
C THR A 2 10.08 -13.46 4.36
N ALA A 3 8.89 -14.02 4.64
CA ALA A 3 7.62 -13.30 4.46
C ALA A 3 7.58 -11.97 5.26
N ARG A 4 8.27 -11.91 6.41
CA ARG A 4 8.40 -10.69 7.22
C ARG A 4 9.26 -9.63 6.54
N ASP A 5 10.35 -10.04 5.89
CA ASP A 5 11.21 -9.10 5.14
C ASP A 5 10.45 -8.51 3.95
N ALA A 6 9.70 -9.36 3.24
CA ALA A 6 8.88 -8.96 2.12
C ALA A 6 7.71 -8.03 2.54
N GLU A 7 7.11 -8.24 3.70
CA GLU A 7 6.12 -7.33 4.28
C GLU A 7 6.76 -6.00 4.69
N SER A 8 7.92 -6.02 5.34
CA SER A 8 8.61 -4.81 5.80
C SER A 8 9.04 -3.92 4.63
N ALA A 9 9.50 -4.51 3.52
CA ALA A 9 9.84 -3.80 2.30
C ALA A 9 8.62 -3.11 1.69
N LEU A 10 7.47 -3.80 1.61
CA LEU A 10 6.22 -3.20 1.14
C LEU A 10 5.76 -2.05 2.04
N LEU A 11 5.82 -2.23 3.36
CA LEU A 11 5.49 -1.17 4.31
C LEU A 11 6.41 0.05 4.11
N ALA A 12 7.68 -0.16 3.77
CA ALA A 12 8.63 0.94 3.54
C ALA A 12 8.26 1.70 2.27
N ARG A 13 7.98 0.96 1.19
CA ARG A 13 7.50 1.54 -0.08
C ARG A 13 6.22 2.32 0.10
N CYS A 14 5.26 1.80 0.86
CA CYS A 14 4.03 2.52 1.21
C CYS A 14 4.34 3.84 1.92
N SER A 15 5.21 3.85 2.92
CA SER A 15 5.56 5.08 3.66
C SER A 15 6.25 6.12 2.77
N VAL A 16 7.12 5.70 1.85
CA VAL A 16 7.77 6.61 0.89
C VAL A 16 6.74 7.22 -0.06
N VAL A 17 5.92 6.38 -0.72
CA VAL A 17 4.91 6.84 -1.69
C VAL A 17 3.81 7.67 -1.03
N ALA A 18 3.44 7.34 0.21
CA ALA A 18 2.50 8.13 1.01
C ALA A 18 2.96 9.57 1.22
N ARG A 19 4.28 9.80 1.31
CA ARG A 19 4.88 11.13 1.53
C ARG A 19 5.21 11.82 0.21
N GLU A 20 5.51 11.06 -0.84
CA GLU A 20 5.91 11.57 -2.15
C GLU A 20 4.92 11.17 -3.24
N ALA A 21 4.01 12.08 -3.59
CA ALA A 21 2.97 11.87 -4.59
C ALA A 21 3.50 11.61 -6.02
N ALA A 22 4.80 11.76 -6.29
CA ALA A 22 5.39 11.59 -7.61
C ALA A 22 5.62 10.11 -7.98
N GLN A 23 5.79 9.23 -6.98
CA GLN A 23 6.11 7.84 -7.23
C GLN A 23 4.85 7.03 -7.60
N SER A 24 5.00 6.11 -8.56
CA SER A 24 3.97 5.14 -8.95
C SER A 24 4.33 3.76 -8.40
N ALA A 25 3.34 2.87 -8.30
CA ALA A 25 3.60 1.45 -8.09
C ALA A 25 4.45 0.88 -9.24
N GLN A 26 5.36 -0.02 -8.90
CA GLN A 26 6.29 -0.65 -9.85
C GLN A 26 5.76 -1.97 -10.42
N ASP A 27 4.86 -2.63 -9.70
CA ASP A 27 4.29 -3.92 -10.08
C ASP A 27 2.85 -4.08 -9.55
N GLN A 28 2.23 -5.20 -9.93
CA GLN A 28 0.89 -5.58 -9.48
C GLN A 28 0.77 -5.57 -7.94
N ARG A 29 1.80 -6.07 -7.25
CA ARG A 29 1.79 -6.26 -5.81
C ARG A 29 1.78 -4.91 -5.10
N GLU A 30 2.67 -4.00 -5.46
CA GLU A 30 2.71 -2.64 -4.95
C GLU A 30 1.40 -1.90 -5.22
N ALA A 31 0.88 -1.96 -6.45
CA ALA A 31 -0.33 -1.22 -6.83
C ALA A 31 -1.53 -1.64 -5.98
N ASN A 32 -1.72 -2.95 -5.80
CA ASN A 32 -2.79 -3.47 -4.97
C ASN A 32 -2.59 -3.16 -3.48
N VAL A 33 -1.36 -3.26 -2.98
CA VAL A 33 -1.05 -2.94 -1.58
C VAL A 33 -1.20 -1.45 -1.31
N PHE A 34 -0.83 -0.55 -2.22
CA PHE A 34 -1.02 0.89 -2.08
C PHE A 34 -2.50 1.27 -2.05
N ARG A 35 -3.30 0.69 -2.96
CA ARG A 35 -4.76 0.86 -2.95
C ARG A 35 -5.39 0.37 -1.64
N LEU A 36 -4.92 -0.75 -1.12
CA LEU A 36 -5.42 -1.29 0.16
C LEU A 36 -4.99 -0.42 1.34
N ALA A 37 -3.73 0.00 1.34
CA ALA A 37 -3.13 0.88 2.35
C ALA A 37 -3.89 2.21 2.42
N SER A 38 -4.18 2.83 1.27
CA SER A 38 -4.94 4.10 1.23
C SER A 38 -6.31 3.96 1.91
N MET A 39 -7.04 2.88 1.62
CA MET A 39 -8.35 2.63 2.24
C MET A 39 -8.27 2.52 3.77
N VAL A 40 -7.25 1.85 4.32
CA VAL A 40 -7.16 1.61 5.76
C VAL A 40 -6.60 2.80 6.55
N VAL A 41 -5.80 3.68 5.93
CA VAL A 41 -5.22 4.85 6.60
C VAL A 41 -6.02 6.15 6.40
N ARG A 42 -6.98 6.16 5.45
CA ARG A 42 -7.76 7.34 5.03
C ARG A 42 -8.30 8.19 6.17
N SER A 43 -8.81 7.57 7.24
CA SER A 43 -9.43 8.31 8.36
C SER A 43 -8.43 9.11 9.19
N ARG A 44 -7.16 8.68 9.25
CA ARG A 44 -6.13 9.31 10.08
C ARG A 44 -5.13 10.12 9.26
N PHE A 45 -4.92 9.70 8.01
CA PHE A 45 -3.88 10.22 7.12
C PHE A 45 -4.49 10.47 5.72
N PRO A 46 -5.38 11.48 5.56
CA PRO A 46 -6.11 11.69 4.32
C PRO A 46 -5.20 12.08 3.14
N SER A 47 -4.14 12.84 3.39
CA SER A 47 -3.17 13.27 2.37
C SER A 47 -2.35 12.09 1.84
N GLU A 48 -1.84 11.26 2.76
CA GLU A 48 -1.07 10.06 2.49
C GLU A 48 -1.91 9.02 1.77
N SER A 49 -3.16 8.84 2.22
CA SER A 49 -4.15 8.02 1.54
C SER A 49 -4.34 8.46 0.10
N MET A 50 -4.43 9.78 -0.16
CA MET A 50 -4.60 10.29 -1.51
C MET A 50 -3.36 10.00 -2.37
N CYS A 51 -2.15 10.14 -1.83
CA CYS A 51 -0.91 9.84 -2.53
C CYS A 51 -0.82 8.35 -2.89
N LEU A 52 -1.07 7.46 -1.93
CA LEU A 52 -1.12 6.01 -2.15
C LEU A 52 -2.17 5.61 -3.19
N MET A 53 -3.37 6.21 -3.12
CA MET A 53 -4.42 5.94 -4.09
C MET A 53 -3.99 6.35 -5.50
N ARG A 54 -3.50 7.58 -5.68
CA ARG A 54 -3.04 8.07 -6.99
C ARG A 54 -1.90 7.23 -7.56
N ALA A 55 -0.95 6.81 -6.72
CA ALA A 55 0.14 5.94 -7.14
C ALA A 55 -0.37 4.58 -7.66
N SER A 56 -1.39 4.01 -7.00
CA SER A 56 -2.04 2.78 -7.47
C SER A 56 -2.83 2.99 -8.76
N GLU A 57 -3.58 4.09 -8.86
CA GLU A 57 -4.42 4.40 -10.01
C GLU A 57 -3.59 4.62 -11.28
N ARG A 58 -2.44 5.31 -11.16
CA ARG A 58 -1.49 5.50 -12.27
C ARG A 58 -1.01 4.16 -12.84
N TYR A 59 -0.66 3.21 -11.99
CA TYR A 59 -0.25 1.88 -12.43
C TYR A 59 -1.40 1.11 -13.10
N PHE A 60 -2.59 1.15 -12.52
CA PHE A 60 -3.74 0.45 -13.07
C PHE A 60 -4.33 1.10 -14.33
N ALA A 61 -3.98 2.35 -14.63
CA ALA A 61 -4.35 2.97 -15.90
C ALA A 61 -3.71 2.25 -17.10
N SER A 62 -2.47 1.76 -16.93
CA SER A 62 -1.79 0.90 -17.92
C SER A 62 -2.06 -0.59 -17.72
N HIS A 63 -2.40 -1.03 -16.49
CA HIS A 63 -2.61 -2.44 -16.15
C HIS A 63 -3.99 -2.69 -15.48
N PRO A 64 -5.12 -2.44 -16.15
CA PRO A 64 -6.44 -2.50 -15.52
C PRO A 64 -6.81 -3.89 -14.98
N ASN A 65 -6.35 -4.95 -15.66
CA ASN A 65 -6.66 -6.35 -15.32
C ASN A 65 -5.89 -6.86 -14.09
N GLU A 66 -4.95 -6.08 -13.58
CA GLU A 66 -4.11 -6.48 -12.45
C GLU A 66 -4.70 -6.06 -11.09
N ARG A 67 -5.84 -5.36 -11.09
CA ARG A 67 -6.57 -5.00 -9.87
C ARG A 67 -7.17 -6.24 -9.21
N LEU A 68 -6.89 -6.41 -7.93
CA LEU A 68 -7.40 -7.49 -7.10
C LEU A 68 -8.43 -7.00 -6.09
N ALA A 69 -9.25 -7.93 -5.59
CA ALA A 69 -10.07 -7.68 -4.41
C ALA A 69 -9.19 -7.70 -3.14
N PRO A 70 -9.55 -6.93 -2.10
CA PRO A 70 -8.80 -6.90 -0.83
C PRO A 70 -8.54 -8.28 -0.21
N ALA A 71 -9.51 -9.20 -0.30
CA ALA A 71 -9.37 -10.55 0.22
C ALA A 71 -8.26 -11.35 -0.48
N ASP A 72 -8.04 -11.13 -1.77
CA ASP A 72 -7.04 -11.86 -2.55
C ASP A 72 -5.62 -11.38 -2.27
N ILE A 73 -5.46 -10.11 -1.86
CA ILE A 73 -4.18 -9.54 -1.43
C ILE A 73 -3.69 -10.26 -0.14
N VAL A 74 -4.60 -10.51 0.80
CA VAL A 74 -4.31 -11.25 2.03
C VAL A 74 -4.04 -12.72 1.72
N ARG A 75 -4.86 -13.36 0.87
CA ARG A 75 -4.66 -14.77 0.46
C ARG A 75 -3.32 -15.01 -0.23
N LYS A 76 -2.84 -14.04 -1.03
CA LYS A 76 -1.52 -14.08 -1.68
C LYS A 76 -0.36 -13.84 -0.70
N GLY A 77 -0.64 -13.54 0.57
CA GLY A 77 0.38 -13.32 1.61
C GLY A 77 1.19 -12.04 1.42
N TRP A 78 0.70 -11.08 0.62
CA TRP A 78 1.40 -9.81 0.40
C TRP A 78 1.34 -8.90 1.61
N VAL A 79 0.26 -9.02 2.39
CA VAL A 79 0.08 -8.42 3.71
C VAL A 79 -0.47 -9.49 4.64
N LEU A 80 -0.05 -9.48 5.91
CA LEU A 80 -0.51 -10.50 6.86
C LEU A 80 -1.99 -10.31 7.25
N SER A 81 -2.43 -9.07 7.46
CA SER A 81 -3.83 -8.72 7.72
C SER A 81 -4.07 -7.22 7.59
N LEU A 82 -5.34 -6.80 7.44
CA LEU A 82 -5.70 -5.37 7.36
C LEU A 82 -5.41 -4.60 8.65
N PRO A 83 -5.75 -5.11 9.86
CA PRO A 83 -5.43 -4.40 11.10
C PRO A 83 -3.93 -4.18 11.27
N ARG A 84 -3.12 -5.21 11.00
CA ARG A 84 -1.66 -5.11 11.08
C ARG A 84 -1.10 -4.11 10.08
N LEU A 85 -1.57 -4.14 8.82
CA LEU A 85 -1.17 -3.17 7.81
C LEU A 85 -1.44 -1.74 8.28
N ARG A 86 -2.66 -1.47 8.76
CA ARG A 86 -3.05 -0.17 9.30
C ARG A 86 -2.15 0.26 10.45
N ASP A 87 -1.94 -0.62 11.43
CA ASP A 87 -1.20 -0.26 12.65
C ASP A 87 0.28 0.03 12.33
N MET A 88 0.91 -0.79 11.48
CA MET A 88 2.30 -0.59 11.05
C MET A 88 2.47 0.66 10.19
N LEU A 89 1.55 0.94 9.26
CA LEU A 89 1.59 2.18 8.50
C LEU A 89 1.35 3.39 9.40
N SER A 90 0.41 3.30 10.33
CA SER A 90 0.15 4.39 11.29
C SER A 90 1.41 4.71 12.09
N HIS A 91 2.10 3.69 12.62
CA HIS A 91 3.38 3.90 13.33
C HIS A 91 4.44 4.59 12.45
N ARG A 92 4.58 4.21 11.18
CA ARG A 92 5.56 4.81 10.26
C ARG A 92 5.17 6.22 9.79
N LEU A 93 3.88 6.53 9.73
CA LEU A 93 3.38 7.83 9.31
C LEU A 93 3.34 8.85 10.46
N TYR A 94 3.08 8.41 11.71
CA TYR A 94 3.16 9.26 12.90
C TYR A 94 4.60 9.64 13.30
N GLY A 95 5.58 8.79 13.02
CA GLY A 95 6.94 8.89 13.56
C GLY A 95 7.88 9.91 12.90
N HIS A 96 7.38 11.05 12.40
CA HIS A 96 8.21 12.16 11.93
C HIS A 96 7.66 13.51 12.36
#